data_AF-A0A933FT67-F1
#
_entry.id   AF-A0A933FT67-F1
#
_cell.length_a   1.000
_cell.length_b   1.000
_cell.length_c   1.000
_cell.angle_alpha   90.00
_cell.angle_beta   90.00
_cell.angle_gamma   90.00
#
_symmetry.space_group_name_H-M   'P 1'
#
loop_
_entity.id
_entity.type
_entity.pdbx_description
1 polymer ?
#
loop_
_entity_poly.entity_id
_entity_poly.type
_entity_poly.pdbx_seq_one_letter_code
_entity_poly.pdbx_strand_id
1 'polypeptide(L)'
;MMTLRQFSSKPAAIPATTSWYLADLGEARGKQQLFTKQSPQRLKVLREHALIESAVSSNRIEGVTVDQARIATVIFGKSLLRDRDEEEVRGYHDALKLIHEQGAKLQVSEETVKRLHRLTRGDIWDAGKYKEKDSDIIERCPDGRERLRFKAVSAAQTEAHMRAFVCLRRMLASNEELARKLAALEKKYDAQFKVVFDAIRELMAPPSPKRRRIGFLVSETAAKYGH
;
A
#
# COMPACT_ATOMS: atom_id res chain seq x y z
N MET A 1 -20.33 -9.46 -15.91
CA MET A 1 -19.28 -9.34 -14.87
C MET A 1 -19.81 -9.84 -13.53
N MET A 2 -19.45 -11.05 -13.12
CA MET A 2 -19.90 -11.63 -11.84
C MET A 2 -19.11 -11.11 -10.63
N THR A 3 -17.89 -10.62 -10.84
CA THR A 3 -17.02 -10.06 -9.79
C THR A 3 -17.55 -8.76 -9.17
N LEU A 4 -18.05 -7.81 -9.98
CA LEU A 4 -18.70 -6.60 -9.44
C LEU A 4 -19.99 -6.92 -8.66
N ARG A 5 -20.72 -7.96 -9.07
CA ARG A 5 -21.88 -8.46 -8.31
C ARG A 5 -21.45 -9.08 -6.96
N GLN A 6 -20.33 -9.79 -6.92
CA GLN A 6 -19.76 -10.31 -5.66
C GLN A 6 -19.32 -9.20 -4.70
N PHE A 7 -18.87 -8.04 -5.20
CA PHE A 7 -18.60 -6.87 -4.34
C PHE A 7 -19.87 -6.18 -3.85
N SER A 8 -20.97 -6.27 -4.60
CA SER A 8 -22.27 -5.72 -4.18
C SER A 8 -22.93 -6.55 -3.07
N SER A 9 -22.63 -7.84 -2.99
CA SER A 9 -22.97 -8.66 -1.83
C SER A 9 -21.99 -8.36 -0.70
N LYS A 10 -22.48 -7.80 0.41
CA LYS A 10 -21.66 -7.64 1.63
C LYS A 10 -21.07 -9.01 1.99
N PRO A 11 -19.73 -9.14 2.13
CA PRO A 11 -19.16 -10.38 2.63
C PRO A 11 -19.76 -10.66 4.02
N ALA A 12 -20.27 -11.89 4.22
CA ALA A 12 -20.99 -12.26 5.43
C ALA A 12 -20.13 -12.13 6.71
N ALA A 13 -18.81 -12.29 6.58
CA ALA A 13 -17.82 -12.02 7.62
C ALA A 13 -16.46 -11.72 6.98
N ILE A 14 -15.63 -10.91 7.64
CA ILE A 14 -14.23 -10.72 7.28
C ILE A 14 -13.44 -11.92 7.84
N PRO A 15 -12.67 -12.67 7.02
CA PRO A 15 -11.85 -13.76 7.50
C PRO A 15 -10.86 -13.29 8.59
N ALA A 16 -10.62 -14.12 9.59
CA ALA A 16 -9.73 -13.76 10.71
C ALA A 16 -8.33 -13.33 10.24
N THR A 17 -7.78 -14.00 9.23
CA THR A 17 -6.49 -13.65 8.61
C THR A 17 -6.50 -12.23 8.03
N THR A 18 -7.59 -11.82 7.38
CA THR A 18 -7.74 -10.45 6.89
C THR A 18 -7.78 -9.45 8.03
N SER A 19 -8.46 -9.78 9.14
CA SER A 19 -8.46 -8.94 10.34
C SER A 19 -7.07 -8.79 10.96
N TRP A 20 -6.27 -9.87 11.01
CA TRP A 20 -4.87 -9.83 11.47
C TRP A 20 -4.02 -8.90 10.60
N TYR A 21 -4.08 -9.04 9.27
CA TYR A 21 -3.35 -8.13 8.37
C TYR A 21 -3.76 -6.68 8.52
N LEU A 22 -5.06 -6.40 8.72
CA LEU A 22 -5.55 -5.05 8.96
C LEU A 22 -5.01 -4.47 10.28
N ALA A 23 -4.90 -5.30 11.32
CA ALA A 23 -4.30 -4.90 12.59
C ALA A 23 -2.83 -4.51 12.39
N ASP A 24 -2.03 -5.38 11.77
CA ASP A 24 -0.61 -5.13 11.52
C ASP A 24 -0.38 -3.86 10.69
N LEU A 25 -1.22 -3.65 9.66
CA LEU A 25 -1.21 -2.42 8.87
C LEU A 25 -1.54 -1.18 9.71
N GLY A 26 -2.50 -1.29 10.63
CA GLY A 26 -2.85 -0.24 11.58
C GLY A 26 -1.69 0.12 12.51
N GLU A 27 -1.02 -0.88 13.10
CA GLU A 27 0.15 -0.67 13.95
C GLU A 27 1.30 0.00 13.18
N ALA A 28 1.59 -0.49 11.97
CA ALA A 28 2.62 0.08 11.10
C ALA A 28 2.31 1.55 10.73
N ARG A 29 1.06 1.87 10.39
CA ARG A 29 0.61 3.25 10.14
C ARG A 29 0.79 4.14 11.37
N GLY A 30 0.46 3.65 12.56
CA GLY A 30 0.68 4.38 13.81
C GLY A 30 2.15 4.71 14.06
N LYS A 31 3.04 3.72 13.89
CA LYS A 31 4.50 3.93 13.97
C LYS A 31 5.00 4.93 12.92
N GLN A 32 4.50 4.84 11.68
CA GLN A 32 4.85 5.79 10.62
C GLN A 32 4.46 7.23 11.00
N GLN A 33 3.25 7.45 11.53
CA GLN A 33 2.82 8.77 11.99
C GLN A 33 3.72 9.34 13.09
N LEU A 34 4.19 8.48 14.00
CA LEU A 34 5.15 8.88 15.03
C LEU A 34 6.49 9.32 14.42
N PHE A 35 7.05 8.54 13.49
CA PHE A 35 8.30 8.88 12.80
C PHE A 35 8.21 10.16 11.98
N THR A 36 7.06 10.43 11.36
CA THR A 36 6.81 11.71 10.66
C THR A 36 6.99 12.91 11.59
N LYS A 37 6.65 12.78 12.88
CA LYS A 37 6.78 13.86 13.87
C LYS A 37 8.18 13.90 14.51
N GLN A 38 8.73 12.75 14.87
CA GLN A 38 9.95 12.67 15.71
C GLN A 38 11.26 12.55 14.92
N SER A 39 11.22 12.00 13.71
CA SER A 39 12.44 11.74 12.91
C SER A 39 12.17 11.82 11.41
N PRO A 40 11.73 12.99 10.90
CA PRO A 40 11.33 13.15 9.50
C PRO A 40 12.46 12.87 8.51
N GLN A 41 13.73 13.12 8.89
CA GLN A 41 14.90 12.83 8.05
C GLN A 41 15.08 11.32 7.83
N ARG A 42 14.91 10.51 8.89
CA ARG A 42 15.01 9.05 8.80
C ARG A 42 13.89 8.48 7.92
N LEU A 43 12.67 9.00 8.06
CA LEU A 43 11.55 8.61 7.21
C LEU A 43 11.79 8.98 5.74
N LYS A 44 12.40 10.15 5.48
CA LYS A 44 12.76 10.59 4.12
C LYS A 44 13.74 9.63 3.45
N VAL A 45 14.79 9.19 4.17
CA VAL A 45 15.77 8.22 3.64
C VAL A 45 15.14 6.85 3.40
N LEU A 46 14.34 6.34 4.36
CA LEU A 46 13.63 5.07 4.19
C LEU A 46 12.68 5.09 2.99
N ARG A 47 11.98 6.21 2.80
CA ARG A 47 11.12 6.40 1.64
C ARG A 47 11.93 6.36 0.34
N GLU A 48 13.05 7.08 0.27
CA GLU A 48 13.90 7.09 -0.92
C GLU A 48 14.37 5.67 -1.28
N HIS A 49 14.85 4.92 -0.30
CA HIS A 49 15.26 3.53 -0.50
C HIS A 49 14.10 2.66 -0.98
N ALA A 50 12.90 2.82 -0.39
CA ALA A 50 11.72 2.07 -0.79
C ALA A 50 11.29 2.38 -2.23
N LEU A 51 11.44 3.63 -2.69
CA LEU A 51 11.15 4.01 -4.08
C LEU A 51 12.09 3.32 -5.07
N ILE A 52 13.38 3.29 -4.76
CA ILE A 52 14.40 2.63 -5.59
C ILE A 52 14.13 1.13 -5.69
N GLU A 53 13.95 0.47 -4.55
CA GLU A 53 13.66 -0.96 -4.50
C GLU A 53 12.35 -1.31 -5.21
N SER A 54 11.33 -0.46 -5.07
CA SER A 54 10.06 -0.63 -5.77
C SER A 54 10.23 -0.56 -7.28
N ALA A 55 10.97 0.43 -7.79
CA ALA A 55 11.25 0.54 -9.22
C ALA A 55 12.02 -0.67 -9.73
N VAL A 56 13.15 -1.02 -9.10
CA VAL A 56 13.99 -2.14 -9.55
C VAL A 56 13.25 -3.48 -9.48
N SER A 57 12.53 -3.74 -8.39
CA SER A 57 11.83 -5.01 -8.21
C SER A 57 10.61 -5.13 -9.12
N SER A 58 9.84 -4.06 -9.33
CA SER A 58 8.68 -4.09 -10.21
C SER A 58 9.09 -4.31 -11.66
N ASN A 59 10.11 -3.60 -12.14
CA ASN A 59 10.66 -3.79 -13.47
C ASN A 59 11.24 -5.22 -13.66
N ARG A 60 11.89 -5.79 -12.63
CA ARG A 60 12.41 -7.16 -12.67
C ARG A 60 11.32 -8.21 -12.89
N ILE A 61 10.12 -8.01 -12.34
CA ILE A 61 8.97 -8.92 -12.55
C ILE A 61 8.57 -8.95 -14.03
N GLU A 62 8.71 -7.83 -14.74
CA GLU A 62 8.45 -7.70 -16.17
C GLU A 62 9.66 -8.09 -17.04
N GLY A 63 10.73 -8.61 -16.43
CA GLY A 63 11.95 -9.04 -17.12
C GLY A 63 12.95 -7.92 -17.44
N VAL A 64 12.71 -6.69 -16.96
CA VAL A 64 13.60 -5.54 -17.13
C VAL A 64 14.61 -5.50 -16.00
N THR A 65 15.91 -5.53 -16.31
CA THR A 65 16.95 -5.68 -15.28
C THR A 65 18.09 -4.68 -15.44
N VAL A 66 18.62 -4.20 -14.31
CA VAL A 66 19.74 -3.26 -14.25
C VAL A 66 20.80 -3.82 -13.31
N ASP A 67 22.07 -3.68 -13.68
CA ASP A 67 23.21 -4.06 -12.83
C ASP A 67 23.17 -3.29 -11.49
N GLN A 68 23.34 -4.00 -10.38
CA GLN A 68 23.33 -3.43 -9.03
C GLN A 68 24.32 -2.28 -8.87
N ALA A 69 25.51 -2.38 -9.47
CA ALA A 69 26.52 -1.32 -9.41
C ALA A 69 26.08 -0.03 -10.12
N ARG A 70 25.07 -0.12 -11.00
CA ARG A 70 24.58 0.98 -11.81
C ARG A 70 23.31 1.63 -11.30
N ILE A 71 22.55 0.97 -10.42
CA ILE A 71 21.28 1.50 -9.90
C ILE A 71 21.45 2.94 -9.39
N ALA A 72 22.49 3.23 -8.61
CA ALA A 72 22.72 4.59 -8.11
C ALA A 72 22.95 5.60 -9.24
N THR A 73 23.68 5.22 -10.30
CA THR A 73 23.89 6.07 -11.48
C THR A 73 22.61 6.25 -12.30
N VAL A 74 21.80 5.19 -12.43
CA VAL A 74 20.53 5.23 -13.18
C VAL A 74 19.51 6.12 -12.49
N ILE A 75 19.38 6.01 -11.17
CA ILE A 75 18.39 6.76 -10.39
C ILE A 75 18.84 8.20 -10.10
N PHE A 76 20.09 8.41 -9.70
CA PHE A 76 20.57 9.72 -9.24
C PHE A 76 21.51 10.42 -10.21
N GLY A 77 22.09 9.71 -11.17
CA GLY A 77 23.07 10.25 -12.09
C GLY A 77 22.46 11.11 -13.18
N LYS A 78 23.24 12.09 -13.65
CA LYS A 78 22.96 12.86 -14.88
C LYS A 78 23.54 12.19 -16.13
N SER A 79 24.21 11.06 -15.96
CA SER A 79 24.86 10.31 -17.04
C SER A 79 23.83 9.77 -18.03
N LEU A 80 24.25 9.61 -19.28
CA LEU A 80 23.46 8.92 -20.30
C LEU A 80 23.18 7.48 -19.84
N LEU A 81 21.93 7.04 -20.01
CA LEU A 81 21.56 5.65 -19.79
C LEU A 81 22.10 4.80 -20.92
N ARG A 82 22.48 3.56 -20.61
CA ARG A 82 23.16 2.69 -21.60
C ARG A 82 22.17 1.94 -22.49
N ASP A 83 20.97 1.66 -22.00
CA ASP A 83 19.98 0.85 -22.69
C ASP A 83 18.56 1.20 -22.24
N ARG A 84 17.60 0.52 -22.88
CA ARG A 84 16.17 0.65 -22.62
C ARG A 84 15.80 0.19 -21.20
N ASP A 85 16.47 -0.79 -20.64
CA ASP A 85 16.12 -1.32 -19.32
C ASP A 85 16.41 -0.27 -18.23
N GLU A 86 17.55 0.43 -18.35
CA GLU A 86 17.87 1.57 -17.49
C GLU A 86 16.86 2.72 -17.65
N GLU A 87 16.40 2.97 -18.88
CA GLU A 87 15.40 4.00 -19.17
C GLU A 87 14.06 3.69 -18.52
N GLU A 88 13.60 2.45 -18.60
CA GLU A 88 12.35 2.02 -17.98
C GLU A 88 12.45 2.02 -16.44
N VAL A 89 13.58 1.59 -15.86
CA VAL A 89 13.77 1.64 -14.39
C VAL A 89 13.80 3.07 -13.87
N ARG A 90 14.54 3.97 -14.52
CA ARG A 90 14.56 5.39 -14.15
C ARG A 90 13.18 6.02 -14.32
N GLY A 91 12.52 5.76 -15.45
CA GLY A 91 11.19 6.25 -15.76
C GLY A 91 10.13 5.81 -14.74
N TYR A 92 10.20 4.54 -14.29
CA TYR A 92 9.33 4.02 -13.24
C TYR A 92 9.58 4.73 -11.90
N HIS A 93 10.85 4.87 -11.50
CA HIS A 93 11.22 5.61 -10.30
C HIS A 93 10.69 7.05 -10.33
N ASP A 94 10.85 7.76 -11.45
CA ASP A 94 10.40 9.14 -11.61
C ASP A 94 8.87 9.25 -11.57
N ALA A 95 8.16 8.27 -12.12
CA ALA A 95 6.70 8.17 -12.00
C ALA A 95 6.26 7.97 -10.54
N LEU A 96 6.92 7.07 -9.78
CA LEU A 96 6.65 6.90 -8.36
C LEU A 96 6.92 8.18 -7.57
N LYS A 97 8.07 8.82 -7.82
CA LYS A 97 8.44 10.08 -7.18
C LYS A 97 7.40 11.16 -7.43
N LEU A 98 6.93 11.31 -8.67
CA LEU A 98 5.85 12.22 -9.04
C LEU A 98 4.56 11.93 -8.25
N ILE A 99 4.16 10.65 -8.13
CA ILE A 99 2.98 10.25 -7.36
C ILE A 99 3.16 10.58 -5.87
N HIS A 100 4.34 10.34 -5.30
CA HIS A 100 4.60 10.61 -3.89
C HIS A 100 4.69 12.10 -3.56
N GLU A 101 5.21 12.93 -4.47
CA GLU A 101 5.35 14.37 -4.26
C GLU A 101 4.09 15.16 -4.60
N GLN A 102 3.35 14.72 -5.62
CA GLN A 102 2.24 15.48 -6.20
C GLN A 102 0.91 14.73 -6.19
N GLY A 103 0.83 13.53 -5.60
CA GLY A 103 -0.34 12.65 -5.65
C GLY A 103 -1.66 13.31 -5.25
N ALA A 104 -1.65 14.20 -4.26
CA ALA A 104 -2.85 14.95 -3.85
C ALA A 104 -3.38 15.91 -4.93
N LYS A 105 -2.52 16.34 -5.86
CA LYS A 105 -2.86 17.22 -6.99
C LYS A 105 -3.12 16.44 -8.28
N LEU A 106 -2.66 15.19 -8.36
CA LEU A 106 -2.86 14.34 -9.54
C LEU A 106 -4.30 13.86 -9.58
N GLN A 107 -5.08 14.44 -10.48
CA GLN A 107 -6.42 13.92 -10.75
C GLN A 107 -6.31 12.58 -11.47
N VAL A 108 -7.18 11.63 -11.08
CA VAL A 108 -7.36 10.42 -11.88
C VAL A 108 -8.05 10.82 -13.19
N SER A 109 -7.28 10.82 -14.27
CA SER A 109 -7.69 11.16 -15.63
C SER A 109 -6.94 10.29 -16.63
N GLU A 110 -7.46 10.16 -17.85
CA GLU A 110 -6.72 9.48 -18.92
C GLU A 110 -5.40 10.17 -19.25
N GLU A 111 -5.36 11.50 -19.15
CA GLU A 111 -4.14 12.27 -19.33
C GLU A 111 -3.08 11.88 -18.31
N THR A 112 -3.45 11.81 -17.02
CA THR A 112 -2.54 11.37 -15.95
C THR A 112 -2.06 9.94 -16.19
N VAL A 113 -2.95 9.03 -16.58
CA VAL A 113 -2.59 7.63 -16.87
C VAL A 113 -1.62 7.55 -18.05
N LYS A 114 -1.91 8.24 -19.16
CA LYS A 114 -1.03 8.28 -20.34
C LYS A 114 0.30 8.95 -20.03
N ARG A 115 0.31 10.00 -19.21
CA ARG A 115 1.54 10.67 -18.75
C ARG A 115 2.41 9.74 -17.91
N LEU A 116 1.82 9.01 -16.96
CA LEU A 116 2.55 8.04 -16.15
C LEU A 116 3.07 6.89 -17.02
N HIS A 117 2.24 6.33 -17.90
CA HIS A 117 2.65 5.29 -18.84
C HIS A 117 3.83 5.73 -19.72
N ARG A 118 3.82 6.99 -20.18
CA ARG A 118 4.90 7.58 -20.95
C ARG A 118 6.20 7.65 -20.15
N LEU A 119 6.12 8.14 -18.91
CA LEU A 119 7.28 8.23 -18.00
C LEU A 119 7.88 6.85 -17.76
N THR A 120 7.07 5.84 -17.43
CA THR A 120 7.56 4.49 -17.13
C THR A 120 8.18 3.77 -18.33
N ARG A 121 7.88 4.23 -19.56
CA ARG A 121 8.39 3.64 -20.81
C ARG A 121 9.59 4.39 -21.39
N GLY A 122 10.10 5.42 -20.70
CA GLY A 122 11.24 6.21 -21.17
C GLY A 122 10.97 6.99 -22.46
N ASP A 123 9.72 7.39 -22.72
CA ASP A 123 9.31 8.07 -23.97
C ASP A 123 9.49 7.26 -25.28
N ILE A 124 9.64 5.93 -25.19
CA ILE A 124 9.91 5.07 -26.35
C ILE A 124 8.61 4.52 -26.97
N TRP A 125 8.57 4.43 -28.31
CA TRP A 125 7.58 3.68 -29.09
C TRP A 125 6.13 4.13 -28.89
N ASP A 126 5.33 3.33 -28.19
CA ASP A 126 3.92 3.53 -27.89
C ASP A 126 3.69 4.20 -26.53
N ALA A 127 4.74 4.80 -25.95
CA ALA A 127 4.70 5.54 -24.70
C ALA A 127 3.52 6.54 -24.66
N GLY A 128 2.67 6.39 -23.64
CA GLY A 128 1.48 7.22 -23.43
C GLY A 128 0.34 7.01 -24.44
N LYS A 129 0.37 5.95 -25.26
CA LYS A 129 -0.73 5.55 -26.15
C LYS A 129 -1.44 4.31 -25.60
N TYR A 130 -2.67 4.10 -26.07
CA TYR A 130 -3.35 2.82 -25.87
C TYR A 130 -2.84 1.81 -26.90
N LYS A 131 -2.99 0.53 -26.58
CA LYS A 131 -2.61 -0.56 -27.47
C LYS A 131 -3.36 -0.49 -28.80
N GLU A 132 -2.66 -0.76 -29.89
CA GLU A 132 -3.22 -0.83 -31.24
C GLU A 132 -3.64 -2.25 -31.64
N LYS A 133 -3.05 -3.26 -30.99
CA LYS A 133 -3.32 -4.68 -31.21
C LYS A 133 -3.92 -5.31 -29.97
N ASP A 134 -4.69 -6.37 -30.17
CA ASP A 134 -5.21 -7.17 -29.07
C ASP A 134 -4.06 -7.88 -28.34
N SER A 135 -4.22 -8.07 -27.03
CA SER A 135 -3.16 -8.59 -26.16
C SER A 135 -3.83 -9.40 -25.06
N ASP A 136 -4.18 -10.63 -25.40
CA ASP A 136 -4.74 -11.60 -24.49
C ASP A 136 -3.63 -12.31 -23.72
N ILE A 137 -3.89 -12.70 -22.48
CA ILE A 137 -2.93 -13.46 -21.67
C ILE A 137 -3.12 -14.94 -21.97
N ILE A 138 -2.12 -15.54 -22.60
CA ILE A 138 -2.10 -16.94 -23.04
C ILE A 138 -1.05 -17.70 -22.25
N GLU A 139 -1.43 -18.81 -21.65
CA GLU A 139 -0.53 -19.78 -21.03
C GLU A 139 -0.10 -20.81 -22.08
N ARG A 140 1.22 -20.95 -22.26
CA ARG A 140 1.80 -21.99 -23.13
C ARG A 140 2.25 -23.16 -22.27
N CYS A 141 1.58 -24.30 -22.42
CA CYS A 141 1.90 -25.51 -21.68
C CYS A 141 3.17 -26.20 -22.25
N PRO A 142 3.89 -27.00 -21.46
CA PRO A 142 5.07 -27.73 -21.92
C PRO A 142 4.83 -28.68 -23.10
N ASP A 143 3.59 -29.11 -23.29
CA ASP A 143 3.15 -29.97 -24.40
C ASP A 143 2.79 -29.19 -25.69
N GLY A 144 3.02 -27.87 -25.70
CA GLY A 144 2.74 -27.00 -26.83
C GLY A 144 1.28 -26.52 -26.92
N ARG A 145 0.38 -26.95 -26.02
CA ARG A 145 -0.99 -26.42 -25.99
C ARG A 145 -1.01 -24.99 -25.48
N GLU A 146 -1.81 -24.16 -26.12
CA GLU A 146 -2.09 -22.81 -25.67
C GLU A 146 -3.44 -22.75 -24.95
N ARG A 147 -3.48 -22.06 -23.81
CA ARG A 147 -4.69 -21.84 -23.01
C ARG A 147 -4.89 -20.35 -22.74
N LEU A 148 -6.04 -19.83 -23.13
CA LEU A 148 -6.43 -18.46 -22.79
C LEU A 148 -6.67 -18.34 -21.27
N ARG A 149 -5.86 -17.52 -20.59
CA ARG A 149 -5.99 -17.21 -19.15
C ARG A 149 -6.86 -16.00 -18.91
N PHE A 150 -6.73 -14.99 -19.75
CA PHE A 150 -7.47 -13.75 -19.64
C PHE A 150 -7.68 -13.13 -21.02
N LYS A 151 -8.95 -12.85 -21.34
CA LYS A 151 -9.32 -12.08 -22.52
C LYS A 151 -9.33 -10.60 -22.16
N ALA A 152 -8.40 -9.84 -22.74
CA ALA A 152 -8.34 -8.42 -22.50
C ALA A 152 -9.43 -7.68 -23.30
N VAL A 153 -9.73 -6.45 -22.90
CA VAL A 153 -10.54 -5.54 -23.74
C VAL A 153 -9.82 -5.37 -25.07
N SER A 154 -10.54 -5.42 -26.19
CA SER A 154 -9.92 -5.22 -27.51
C SER A 154 -9.27 -3.84 -27.63
N ALA A 155 -8.26 -3.71 -28.48
CA ALA A 155 -7.60 -2.44 -28.75
C ALA A 155 -8.61 -1.34 -29.11
N ALA A 156 -9.53 -1.63 -30.03
CA ALA A 156 -10.58 -0.72 -30.47
C ALA A 156 -11.52 -0.23 -29.35
N GLN A 157 -11.72 -1.04 -28.30
CA GLN A 157 -12.63 -0.70 -27.19
C GLN A 157 -11.90 -0.14 -25.96
N THR A 158 -10.57 -0.21 -25.91
CA THR A 158 -9.77 0.12 -24.73
C THR A 158 -9.99 1.57 -24.29
N GLU A 159 -9.97 2.52 -25.23
CA GLU A 159 -10.18 3.94 -24.92
C GLU A 159 -11.56 4.22 -24.32
N ALA A 160 -12.64 3.65 -24.90
CA ALA A 160 -13.99 3.81 -24.37
C ALA A 160 -14.12 3.25 -22.94
N HIS A 161 -13.47 2.12 -22.64
CA HIS A 161 -13.48 1.53 -21.30
C HIS A 161 -12.69 2.38 -20.31
N MET A 162 -11.54 2.94 -20.72
CA MET A 162 -10.76 3.84 -19.87
C MET A 162 -11.50 5.14 -19.55
N ARG A 163 -12.18 5.73 -20.54
CA ARG A 163 -13.08 6.87 -20.34
C ARG A 163 -14.14 6.57 -19.28
N ALA A 164 -14.83 5.43 -19.43
CA ALA A 164 -15.85 5.00 -18.48
C ALA A 164 -15.27 4.76 -17.07
N PHE A 165 -14.12 4.09 -16.98
CA PHE A 165 -13.43 3.83 -15.71
C PHE A 165 -13.03 5.11 -14.97
N VAL A 166 -12.41 6.06 -15.67
CA VAL A 166 -12.04 7.36 -15.11
C VAL A 166 -13.27 8.14 -14.66
N CYS A 167 -14.35 8.13 -15.44
CA CYS A 167 -15.61 8.77 -15.08
C CYS A 167 -16.18 8.16 -13.78
N LEU A 168 -16.28 6.84 -13.70
CA LEU A 168 -16.74 6.13 -12.49
C LEU A 168 -15.85 6.45 -11.28
N ARG A 169 -14.53 6.47 -11.45
CA ARG A 169 -13.60 6.79 -10.36
C ARG A 169 -13.77 8.22 -9.85
N ARG A 170 -14.02 9.18 -10.73
CA ARG A 170 -14.33 10.57 -10.37
C ARG A 170 -15.65 10.66 -9.61
N MET A 171 -16.70 10.01 -10.10
CA MET A 171 -18.00 9.96 -9.41
C MET A 171 -17.88 9.39 -8.00
N LEU A 172 -17.10 8.32 -7.82
CA LEU A 172 -16.83 7.74 -6.50
C LEU A 172 -16.01 8.69 -5.60
N ALA A 173 -15.05 9.42 -6.16
CA ALA A 173 -14.25 10.39 -5.41
C ALA A 173 -15.06 11.62 -5.00
N SER A 174 -16.02 12.05 -5.83
CA SER A 174 -16.91 13.19 -5.55
C SER A 174 -18.14 12.82 -4.72
N ASN A 175 -18.37 11.54 -4.43
CA ASN A 175 -19.52 11.10 -3.66
C ASN A 175 -19.25 11.27 -2.14
N GLU A 176 -19.69 12.40 -1.60
CA GLU A 176 -19.56 12.73 -0.17
C GLU A 176 -20.20 11.71 0.76
N GLU A 177 -21.27 11.03 0.35
CA GLU A 177 -21.94 10.03 1.18
C GLU A 177 -21.12 8.75 1.28
N LEU A 178 -20.51 8.32 0.18
CA LEU A 178 -19.56 7.20 0.14
C LEU A 178 -18.26 7.52 0.88
N ALA A 179 -17.73 8.75 0.73
CA ALA A 179 -16.58 9.22 1.49
C ALA A 179 -16.88 9.24 3.01
N ARG A 180 -18.07 9.73 3.41
CA ARG A 180 -18.53 9.68 4.81
C ARG A 180 -18.69 8.25 5.31
N LYS A 181 -19.25 7.35 4.51
CA LYS A 181 -19.39 5.93 4.86
C LYS A 181 -18.04 5.24 5.00
N LEU A 182 -17.08 5.50 4.11
CA LEU A 182 -15.70 5.00 4.22
C LEU A 182 -15.01 5.53 5.47
N ALA A 183 -15.06 6.84 5.73
CA ALA A 183 -14.46 7.44 6.92
C ALA A 183 -15.11 6.92 8.23
N ALA A 184 -16.43 6.71 8.23
CA ALA A 184 -17.13 6.11 9.36
C ALA A 184 -16.74 4.64 9.56
N LEU A 185 -16.53 3.91 8.46
CA LEU A 185 -16.05 2.53 8.49
C LEU A 185 -14.63 2.45 9.07
N GLU A 186 -13.72 3.28 8.57
CA GLU A 186 -12.34 3.41 9.07
C GLU A 186 -12.33 3.75 10.57
N LYS A 187 -13.12 4.75 10.99
CA LYS A 187 -13.21 5.13 12.42
C LYS A 187 -13.77 4.02 13.31
N LYS A 188 -14.75 3.25 12.81
CA LYS A 188 -15.34 2.12 13.52
C LYS A 188 -14.35 0.96 13.65
N TYR A 189 -13.60 0.67 12.59
CA TYR A 189 -12.58 -0.38 12.60
C TYR A 189 -11.37 0.03 13.43
N ASP A 190 -10.87 1.27 13.34
CA ASP A 190 -9.79 1.77 14.20
C ASP A 190 -10.14 1.67 15.69
N ALA A 191 -11.40 1.94 16.06
CA ALA A 191 -11.88 1.76 17.43
C ALA A 191 -11.90 0.27 17.85
N GLN A 192 -12.30 -0.63 16.96
CA GLN A 192 -12.28 -2.08 17.21
C GLN A 192 -10.86 -2.63 17.30
N PHE A 193 -9.95 -2.17 16.44
CA PHE A 193 -8.54 -2.56 16.48
C PHE A 193 -7.84 -2.05 17.73
N LYS A 194 -8.19 -0.84 18.20
CA LYS A 194 -7.67 -0.32 19.47
C LYS A 194 -7.98 -1.26 20.65
N VAL A 195 -9.20 -1.79 20.72
CA VAL A 195 -9.58 -2.77 21.78
C VAL A 195 -8.75 -4.05 21.70
N VAL A 196 -8.47 -4.55 20.49
CA VAL A 196 -7.63 -5.74 20.30
C VAL A 196 -6.17 -5.47 20.69
N PHE A 197 -5.62 -4.32 20.30
CA PHE A 197 -4.27 -3.93 20.67
C PHE A 197 -4.11 -3.62 22.15
N ASP A 198 -5.13 -3.04 22.79
CA ASP A 198 -5.14 -2.81 24.24
C ASP A 198 -5.15 -4.15 25.00
N ALA A 199 -5.95 -5.14 24.56
CA ALA A 199 -5.97 -6.48 25.13
C ALA A 199 -4.63 -7.24 24.93
N ILE A 200 -3.99 -7.12 23.76
CA ILE A 200 -2.67 -7.72 23.51
C ILE A 200 -1.59 -7.06 24.38
N ARG A 201 -1.64 -5.74 24.57
CA ARG A 201 -0.73 -5.03 25.49
C ARG A 201 -0.96 -5.43 26.95
N GLU A 202 -2.20 -5.69 27.35
CA GLU A 202 -2.54 -6.15 28.70
C GLU A 202 -2.00 -7.56 28.97
N LEU A 203 -2.03 -8.44 27.95
CA LEU A 203 -1.42 -9.78 28.00
C LEU A 203 0.11 -9.76 27.99
N MET A 204 0.72 -8.75 27.36
CA MET A 204 2.19 -8.58 27.30
C MET A 204 2.76 -7.74 28.46
N ALA A 205 1.91 -7.13 29.30
CA ALA A 205 2.36 -6.38 30.46
C ALA A 205 2.92 -7.35 31.52
N PRO A 206 4.15 -7.13 32.04
CA PRO A 206 4.70 -8.02 33.07
C PRO A 206 3.78 -7.99 34.31
N PRO A 207 3.54 -9.15 34.96
CA PRO A 207 2.62 -9.24 36.08
C PRO A 207 3.06 -8.28 37.19
N SER A 208 2.09 -7.54 37.74
CA SER A 208 2.37 -6.55 38.77
C SER A 208 3.09 -7.21 39.96
N PRO A 209 4.16 -6.60 40.50
CA PRO A 209 4.91 -7.21 41.58
C PRO A 209 4.02 -7.29 42.82
N LYS A 210 3.66 -8.52 43.22
CA LYS A 210 2.99 -8.77 44.51
C LYS A 210 3.92 -8.30 45.64
N ARG A 211 3.66 -7.11 46.19
CA ARG A 211 4.28 -6.66 47.44
C ARG A 211 3.83 -7.60 48.56
N ARG A 212 4.64 -8.60 48.90
CA ARG A 212 4.58 -9.20 50.24
C ARG A 212 5.16 -8.16 51.20
N ARG A 213 4.32 -7.58 52.05
CA ARG A 213 4.79 -6.84 53.23
C ARG A 213 5.44 -7.84 54.16
N ILE A 214 6.77 -7.85 54.21
CA ILE A 214 7.53 -8.49 55.28
C ILE A 214 7.70 -7.41 56.35
N GLY A 215 7.08 -7.62 57.51
CA GLY A 215 7.18 -6.73 58.66
C GLY A 215 6.11 -7.09 59.70
N PHE A 216 6.53 -7.36 60.93
CA PHE A 216 5.67 -7.61 62.08
C PHE A 216 4.82 -6.35 62.38
N LEU A 217 3.50 -6.50 62.43
CA LEU A 217 2.60 -5.53 63.03
C LEU A 217 2.23 -6.05 64.43
N VAL A 218 2.74 -5.37 65.45
CA VAL A 218 2.39 -5.58 66.86
C VAL A 218 0.94 -5.14 67.08
N SER A 219 0.10 -6.01 67.66
CA SER A 219 -1.20 -5.63 68.19
C SER A 219 -1.17 -5.70 69.71
N GLU A 220 -0.66 -4.67 70.38
CA GLU A 220 -0.91 -4.49 71.80
C GLU A 220 -2.29 -3.86 71.98
N THR A 221 -3.16 -4.58 72.67
CA THR A 221 -4.47 -4.11 73.11
C THR A 221 -4.27 -3.30 74.39
N ALA A 222 -4.72 -2.04 74.37
CA ALA A 222 -4.67 -1.17 75.53
C ALA A 222 -5.52 -1.75 76.68
N ALA A 223 -4.87 -2.20 77.75
CA ALA A 223 -5.54 -2.52 79.01
C ALA A 223 -5.85 -1.22 79.77
N LYS A 224 -7.13 -0.97 80.03
CA LYS A 224 -7.57 0.04 81.01
C LYS A 224 -7.52 -0.57 82.41
N TYR A 225 -6.73 0.01 83.32
CA TYR A 225 -7.03 -0.06 84.74
C TYR A 225 -6.68 1.27 85.42
N GLY A 226 -7.69 1.87 86.05
CA GLY A 226 -7.53 2.88 87.07
C GLY A 226 -8.14 2.37 88.37
N HIS A 227 -7.33 2.47 89.43
CA HIS A 227 -7.56 2.49 90.89
C HIS A 227 -6.59 1.57 91.62
#